data_AF-A0A7S4APE7-F1
#
_entry.id   AF-A0A7S4APE7-F1
#
_cell.length_a   1.000
_cell.length_b   1.000
_cell.length_c   1.000
_cell.angle_alpha   90.00
_cell.angle_beta   90.00
_cell.angle_gamma   90.00
#
_symmetry.space_group_name_H-M   'P 1'
#
loop_
_entity.id
_entity.type
_entity.pdbx_description
1 polymer ?
#
loop_
_entity_poly.entity_id
_entity_poly.type
_entity_poly.pdbx_seq_one_letter_code
_entity_poly.pdbx_strand_id
1 'polypeptide(L)'
;MTVGLHIYKGMAMGLAIQTIMGPFNLFENPLVKALFMGKGFRVEDKIFEEKDLSELTDEDQIVDESGAIVSKQQLLLQLSAVKTQASQAVVCEELMLDTWDNNTSDISKFVETVTKETCNIRSKANGWTPLMVLSGITCRGTVSAIQKVIDIGGNPSITDKEGWNSLHWAAFHGSLPAAKALCEYDSSLLDAKDKDGKSPLEMARQEDNKDVAKYLEEVTATASAADLSKTKEGDEGVRKRK
;
A
#
# COMPACT_ATOMS: atom_id res chain seq x y z
N MET A 1 5.75 -57.72 -34.92
CA MET A 1 6.67 -58.88 -34.97
C MET A 1 7.51 -58.77 -36.23
N THR A 2 8.74 -58.25 -36.11
CA THR A 2 9.90 -58.52 -36.98
C THR A 2 11.09 -57.75 -36.40
N VAL A 3 11.86 -58.42 -35.53
CA VAL A 3 13.03 -57.83 -34.87
C VAL A 3 14.24 -58.02 -35.79
N GLY A 4 14.56 -57.01 -36.58
CA GLY A 4 15.75 -57.00 -37.43
C GLY A 4 17.00 -56.63 -36.64
N LEU A 5 17.87 -57.61 -36.38
CA LEU A 5 19.15 -57.43 -35.71
C LEU A 5 20.13 -56.72 -36.67
N HIS A 6 20.36 -55.42 -36.52
CA HIS A 6 21.33 -54.68 -37.33
C HIS A 6 22.74 -54.78 -36.73
N ILE A 7 23.64 -55.45 -37.46
CA ILE A 7 25.06 -55.58 -37.13
C ILE A 7 25.83 -54.56 -37.98
N TYR A 8 26.52 -53.60 -37.36
CA TYR A 8 27.44 -52.69 -38.05
C TYR A 8 28.84 -52.87 -37.48
N LYS A 9 29.82 -53.18 -38.33
CA LYS A 9 31.23 -53.46 -37.96
C LYS A 9 31.43 -54.44 -36.78
N GLY A 10 30.64 -55.51 -36.73
CA GLY A 10 30.91 -56.65 -35.83
C GLY A 10 30.51 -56.47 -34.36
N MET A 11 29.79 -55.41 -33.98
CA MET A 11 29.15 -55.31 -32.66
C MET A 11 27.63 -55.38 -32.78
N ALA A 12 27.00 -56.22 -31.96
CA ALA A 12 25.55 -56.28 -31.83
C ALA A 12 25.06 -55.06 -31.04
N MET A 13 24.49 -54.06 -31.72
CA MET A 13 23.84 -52.93 -31.06
C MET A 13 22.48 -53.40 -30.55
N GLY A 14 22.43 -53.70 -29.24
CA GLY A 14 21.21 -54.09 -28.56
C GLY A 14 20.15 -52.99 -28.63
N LEU A 15 18.90 -53.44 -28.54
CA LEU A 15 17.60 -52.73 -28.47
C LEU A 15 17.51 -51.49 -27.55
N ALA A 16 18.59 -51.05 -26.91
CA ALA A 16 18.60 -50.07 -25.82
C ALA A 16 18.34 -48.63 -26.27
N ILE A 17 18.48 -48.29 -27.55
CA ILE A 17 18.42 -46.89 -28.02
C ILE A 17 16.97 -46.36 -28.08
N GLN A 18 15.95 -47.21 -28.17
CA GLN A 18 14.55 -46.75 -28.20
C GLN A 18 13.98 -46.37 -26.83
N THR A 19 14.58 -46.85 -25.73
CA THR A 19 14.22 -46.44 -24.36
C THR A 19 14.87 -45.12 -23.91
N ILE A 20 15.81 -44.58 -24.69
CA ILE A 20 16.65 -43.44 -24.29
C ILE A 20 16.15 -42.11 -24.88
N MET A 21 15.18 -42.11 -25.80
CA MET A 21 14.66 -40.85 -26.34
C MET A 21 13.53 -40.22 -25.51
N GLY A 22 12.95 -40.94 -24.55
CA GLY A 22 11.92 -40.44 -23.63
C GLY A 22 12.41 -39.82 -22.29
N PRO A 23 13.48 -40.30 -21.62
CA PRO A 23 13.77 -39.88 -20.26
C PRO A 23 14.67 -38.62 -20.15
N PHE A 24 15.18 -38.06 -21.24
CA PHE A 24 16.07 -36.89 -21.14
C PHE A 24 15.36 -35.61 -20.70
N ASN A 25 14.08 -35.42 -21.04
CA ASN A 25 13.31 -34.29 -20.50
C ASN A 25 12.92 -34.47 -19.03
N LEU A 26 12.96 -35.68 -18.50
CA LEU A 26 12.59 -35.94 -17.11
C LEU A 26 13.72 -35.56 -16.15
N PHE A 27 14.97 -35.85 -16.53
CA PHE A 27 16.14 -35.50 -15.72
C PHE A 27 16.44 -34.00 -15.73
N GLU A 28 15.94 -33.28 -16.74
CA GLU A 28 15.99 -31.82 -16.78
C GLU A 28 14.92 -31.15 -15.94
N ASN A 29 13.78 -31.84 -15.71
CA ASN A 29 12.69 -31.32 -14.91
C ASN A 29 13.17 -30.99 -13.48
N PRO A 30 12.99 -29.75 -13.02
CA PRO A 30 13.47 -29.33 -11.71
C PRO A 30 12.87 -30.14 -10.56
N LEU A 31 11.66 -30.71 -10.69
CA LEU A 31 11.09 -31.64 -9.70
C LEU A 31 11.95 -32.89 -9.50
N VAL A 32 12.40 -33.49 -10.61
CA VAL A 32 13.17 -34.73 -10.58
C VAL A 32 14.58 -34.45 -10.07
N LYS A 33 15.19 -33.33 -10.48
CA LYS A 33 16.46 -32.86 -9.90
C LYS A 33 16.33 -32.59 -8.40
N ALA A 34 15.25 -31.95 -7.96
CA ALA A 34 15.05 -31.67 -6.54
C ALA A 34 14.85 -32.95 -5.72
N LEU A 35 14.06 -33.89 -6.23
CA LEU A 35 13.77 -35.16 -5.57
C LEU A 35 15.00 -36.09 -5.48
N PHE A 36 15.79 -36.19 -6.56
CA PHE A 36 16.92 -37.13 -6.62
C PHE A 36 18.29 -36.53 -6.26
N MET A 37 18.49 -35.22 -6.44
CA MET A 37 19.78 -34.56 -6.19
C MET A 37 19.78 -33.70 -4.92
N GLY A 38 18.67 -33.64 -4.18
CA GLY A 38 18.57 -32.96 -2.89
C GLY A 38 18.79 -31.45 -2.94
N LYS A 39 18.74 -30.83 -4.13
CA LYS A 39 18.73 -29.37 -4.28
C LYS A 39 17.29 -28.89 -4.12
N GLY A 40 17.02 -28.04 -3.13
CA GLY A 40 15.70 -27.44 -2.95
C GLY A 40 15.25 -26.61 -4.17
N PHE A 41 13.94 -26.42 -4.30
CA PHE A 41 13.34 -25.63 -5.37
C PHE A 41 13.77 -24.16 -5.31
N ARG A 42 14.15 -23.60 -6.46
CA ARG A 42 14.24 -22.15 -6.65
C ARG A 42 12.91 -21.66 -7.24
N VAL A 43 12.53 -20.42 -6.93
CA VAL A 43 11.28 -19.82 -7.44
C VAL A 43 11.28 -19.70 -8.97
N GLU A 44 12.46 -19.67 -9.58
CA GLU A 44 12.66 -19.55 -11.03
C GLU A 44 12.57 -20.89 -11.78
N ASP A 45 12.53 -22.01 -11.06
CA ASP A 45 12.47 -23.33 -11.67
C ASP A 45 11.04 -23.61 -12.13
N LYS A 46 10.79 -23.57 -13.45
CA LYS A 46 9.49 -23.93 -14.06
C LYS A 46 9.18 -25.41 -13.80
N ILE A 47 8.32 -25.66 -12.81
CA ILE A 47 7.94 -27.01 -12.34
C ILE A 47 7.09 -27.74 -13.38
N PHE A 48 6.19 -26.99 -14.02
CA PHE A 48 5.37 -27.42 -15.14
C PHE A 48 5.74 -26.58 -16.38
N GLU A 49 5.20 -26.95 -17.54
CA GLU A 49 5.31 -26.17 -18.79
C GLU A 49 4.49 -24.86 -18.73
N GLU A 50 4.55 -24.17 -17.59
CA GLU A 50 4.01 -22.84 -17.37
C GLU A 50 4.73 -21.87 -18.31
N LYS A 51 3.96 -21.22 -19.16
CA LYS A 51 4.45 -20.17 -20.04
C LYS A 51 4.49 -18.87 -19.26
N ASP A 52 5.62 -18.19 -19.31
CA ASP A 52 5.70 -16.82 -18.80
C ASP A 52 4.83 -15.88 -19.65
N LEU A 53 4.52 -14.70 -19.11
CA LEU A 53 3.74 -13.69 -19.82
C LEU A 53 4.35 -13.32 -21.20
N SER A 54 5.67 -13.47 -21.35
CA SER A 54 6.43 -13.25 -22.58
C SER A 54 6.37 -14.40 -23.58
N GLU A 55 6.03 -15.61 -23.14
CA GLU A 55 5.98 -16.84 -23.96
C GLU A 55 4.55 -17.15 -24.43
N LEU A 56 3.57 -16.35 -24.00
CA LEU A 56 2.17 -16.55 -24.29
C LEU A 56 1.82 -16.16 -25.73
N THR A 57 1.39 -17.13 -26.54
CA THR A 57 0.93 -16.89 -27.91
C THR A 57 -0.56 -16.54 -27.92
N ASP A 58 -1.04 -15.94 -29.01
CA ASP A 58 -2.44 -15.49 -29.11
C ASP A 58 -3.45 -16.66 -29.24
N GLU A 59 -2.95 -17.89 -29.37
CA GLU A 59 -3.75 -19.12 -29.39
C GLU A 59 -3.88 -19.79 -28.01
N ASP A 60 -3.09 -19.35 -27.02
CA ASP A 60 -3.14 -19.93 -25.67
C ASP A 60 -4.41 -19.45 -24.93
N GLN A 61 -5.21 -20.42 -24.47
CA GLN A 61 -6.41 -20.14 -23.67
C GLN A 61 -5.99 -19.82 -22.24
N ILE A 62 -6.12 -18.55 -21.85
CA ILE A 62 -5.92 -18.14 -20.46
C ILE A 62 -7.22 -18.37 -19.71
N VAL A 63 -7.13 -18.98 -18.54
CA VAL A 63 -8.27 -19.35 -17.73
C VAL A 63 -8.13 -18.74 -16.35
N ASP A 64 -9.16 -18.05 -15.87
CA ASP A 64 -9.21 -17.51 -14.51
C ASP A 64 -9.35 -18.62 -13.46
N GLU A 65 -9.19 -18.28 -12.17
CA GLU A 65 -9.37 -19.17 -11.01
C GLU A 65 -10.74 -19.89 -10.99
N SER A 66 -11.73 -19.37 -11.73
CA SER A 66 -13.09 -19.92 -11.87
C SER A 66 -13.28 -20.85 -13.07
N GLY A 67 -12.26 -21.05 -13.91
CA GLY A 67 -12.37 -21.87 -15.12
C GLY A 67 -12.89 -21.11 -16.36
N ALA A 68 -13.06 -19.79 -16.29
CA ALA A 68 -13.53 -18.96 -17.40
C ALA A 68 -12.37 -18.51 -18.30
N ILE A 69 -12.57 -18.53 -19.63
CA ILE A 69 -11.56 -18.11 -20.61
C ILE A 69 -11.48 -16.59 -20.66
N VAL A 70 -10.29 -16.03 -20.43
CA VAL A 70 -10.02 -14.58 -20.45
C VAL A 70 -9.06 -14.23 -21.58
N SER A 71 -9.36 -13.13 -22.28
CA SER A 71 -8.51 -12.62 -23.35
C SER A 71 -7.20 -12.02 -22.82
N LYS A 72 -6.08 -12.30 -23.50
CA LYS A 72 -4.75 -11.74 -23.24
C LYS A 72 -4.76 -10.21 -23.10
N GLN A 73 -5.63 -9.52 -23.85
CA GLN A 73 -5.76 -8.06 -23.77
C GLN A 73 -6.38 -7.60 -22.44
N GLN A 74 -7.36 -8.33 -21.93
CA GLN A 74 -8.02 -8.02 -20.66
C GLN A 74 -7.07 -8.27 -19.49
N LEU A 75 -6.28 -9.33 -19.57
CA LEU A 75 -5.26 -9.65 -18.58
C LEU A 75 -4.08 -8.65 -18.63
N LEU A 76 -3.67 -8.20 -19.82
CA LEU A 76 -2.68 -7.13 -19.99
C LEU A 76 -3.20 -5.77 -19.47
N LEU A 77 -4.48 -5.47 -19.63
CA LEU A 77 -5.12 -4.26 -19.07
C LEU A 77 -5.16 -4.31 -17.54
N GLN A 78 -5.48 -5.47 -16.96
CA GLN A 78 -5.43 -5.66 -15.51
C GLN A 78 -4.00 -5.59 -14.97
N LEU A 79 -3.04 -6.24 -15.64
CA LEU A 79 -1.62 -6.18 -15.26
C LEU A 79 -1.01 -4.80 -15.46
N SER A 80 -1.39 -4.06 -16.50
CA SER A 80 -0.92 -2.69 -16.70
C SER A 80 -1.52 -1.77 -15.63
N ALA A 81 -2.81 -1.89 -15.30
CA ALA A 81 -3.42 -1.13 -14.21
C ALA A 81 -2.74 -1.41 -12.86
N VAL A 82 -2.48 -2.67 -12.53
CA VAL A 82 -1.79 -3.06 -11.28
C VAL A 82 -0.32 -2.58 -11.28
N LYS A 83 0.39 -2.70 -12.40
CA LYS A 83 1.76 -2.17 -12.54
C LYS A 83 1.79 -0.65 -12.44
N THR A 84 0.81 0.04 -13.02
CA THR A 84 0.70 1.50 -12.96
C THR A 84 0.40 1.99 -11.55
N GLN A 85 -0.51 1.31 -10.82
CA GLN A 85 -0.80 1.64 -9.41
C GLN A 85 0.41 1.38 -8.50
N ALA A 86 1.09 0.24 -8.67
CA ALA A 86 2.30 -0.06 -7.92
C ALA A 86 3.44 0.92 -8.25
N SER A 87 3.60 1.31 -9.53
CA SER A 87 4.61 2.30 -9.93
C SER A 87 4.26 3.71 -9.44
N GLN A 88 2.98 4.10 -9.49
CA GLN A 88 2.54 5.41 -9.00
C GLN A 88 2.69 5.50 -7.49
N ALA A 89 2.46 4.41 -6.76
CA ALA A 89 2.65 4.40 -5.31
C ALA A 89 4.13 4.55 -4.92
N VAL A 90 5.04 3.88 -5.63
CA VAL A 90 6.49 4.03 -5.43
C VAL A 90 6.94 5.46 -5.80
N VAL A 91 6.45 6.01 -6.91
CA VAL A 91 6.76 7.40 -7.31
C VAL A 91 6.21 8.41 -6.31
N CYS A 92 5.00 8.21 -5.77
CA CYS A 92 4.45 9.07 -4.73
C CYS A 92 5.28 8.98 -3.43
N GLU A 93 5.73 7.78 -3.04
CA GLU A 93 6.59 7.59 -1.86
C GLU A 93 7.96 8.28 -2.04
N GLU A 94 8.59 8.15 -3.20
CA GLU A 94 9.86 8.84 -3.50
C GLU A 94 9.68 10.37 -3.47
N LEU A 95 8.67 10.89 -4.15
CA LEU A 95 8.40 12.34 -4.14
C LEU A 95 8.02 12.85 -2.74
N MET A 96 7.29 12.05 -1.96
CA MET A 96 6.94 12.38 -0.58
C MET A 96 8.20 12.52 0.29
N LEU A 97 9.11 11.56 0.21
CA LEU A 97 10.38 11.59 0.96
C LEU A 97 11.28 12.73 0.47
N ASP A 98 11.36 12.96 -0.84
CA ASP A 98 12.11 14.08 -1.40
C ASP A 98 11.55 15.43 -0.94
N THR A 99 10.23 15.58 -0.85
CA THR A 99 9.61 16.84 -0.36
C THR A 99 9.87 17.06 1.12
N TRP A 100 9.93 15.99 1.91
CA TRP A 100 10.26 16.03 3.32
C TRP A 100 11.71 16.44 3.54
N ASP A 101 12.65 15.77 2.86
CA ASP A 101 14.08 15.97 3.05
C ASP A 101 14.55 17.34 2.54
N ASN A 102 13.98 17.81 1.42
CA ASN A 102 14.40 19.06 0.82
C ASN A 102 13.69 20.28 1.41
N ASN A 103 12.54 20.09 2.10
CA ASN A 103 11.70 21.17 2.63
C ASN A 103 11.49 22.32 1.62
N THR A 104 11.42 21.96 0.32
CA THR A 104 11.47 22.92 -0.79
C THR A 104 10.09 23.50 -1.09
N SER A 105 10.09 24.73 -1.63
CA SER A 105 8.90 25.54 -1.95
C SER A 105 7.92 24.93 -2.95
N ASP A 106 8.29 23.86 -3.66
CA ASP A 106 7.58 23.37 -4.83
C ASP A 106 6.70 22.15 -4.49
N ILE A 107 5.74 22.35 -3.59
CA ILE A 107 4.73 21.35 -3.22
C ILE A 107 3.80 21.00 -4.40
N SER A 108 3.77 21.84 -5.45
CA SER A 108 2.92 21.66 -6.62
C SER A 108 3.10 20.30 -7.28
N LYS A 109 4.34 19.84 -7.47
CA LYS A 109 4.62 18.52 -8.07
C LYS A 109 4.06 17.40 -7.21
N PHE A 110 4.25 17.49 -5.90
CA PHE A 110 3.74 16.50 -4.96
C PHE A 110 2.22 16.44 -4.98
N VAL A 111 1.54 17.59 -4.92
CA VAL A 111 0.07 17.66 -4.96
C VAL A 111 -0.50 17.17 -6.28
N GLU A 112 0.18 17.41 -7.41
CA GLU A 112 -0.24 16.87 -8.71
C GLU A 112 -0.15 15.34 -8.77
N THR A 113 0.82 14.74 -8.07
CA THR A 113 0.94 13.28 -7.98
C THR A 113 -0.02 12.63 -6.97
N VAL A 114 -0.52 13.39 -6.00
CA VAL A 114 -1.54 12.90 -5.07
C VAL A 114 -2.91 12.91 -5.78
N THR A 115 -3.36 11.73 -6.16
CA THR A 115 -4.67 11.46 -6.76
C THR A 115 -5.52 10.66 -5.76
N LYS A 116 -6.78 10.38 -6.13
CA LYS A 116 -7.72 9.61 -5.29
C LYS A 116 -7.21 8.23 -4.91
N GLU A 117 -6.39 7.62 -5.74
CA GLU A 117 -5.82 6.29 -5.49
C GLU A 117 -4.56 6.36 -4.62
N THR A 118 -3.87 7.51 -4.59
CA THR A 118 -2.58 7.67 -3.93
C THR A 118 -2.63 8.47 -2.61
N CYS A 119 -3.78 9.05 -2.26
CA CYS A 119 -3.94 9.91 -1.08
C CYS A 119 -3.74 9.19 0.27
N ASN A 120 -4.04 7.89 0.33
CA ASN A 120 -3.94 7.07 1.55
C ASN A 120 -2.77 6.06 1.50
N ILE A 121 -1.80 6.28 0.61
CA ILE A 121 -0.58 5.45 0.58
C ILE A 121 0.13 5.59 1.92
N ARG A 122 0.67 4.46 2.39
CA ARG A 122 1.52 4.41 3.58
C ARG A 122 2.93 4.01 3.16
N SER A 123 3.92 4.78 3.58
CA SER A 123 5.32 4.43 3.33
C SER A 123 5.69 3.10 3.98
N LYS A 124 6.60 2.35 3.38
CA LYS A 124 7.00 1.02 3.90
C LYS A 124 7.80 1.14 5.20
N ALA A 125 8.67 2.16 5.27
CA ALA A 125 9.61 2.36 6.36
C ALA A 125 8.91 2.80 7.65
N ASN A 126 8.09 3.86 7.58
CA ASN A 126 7.48 4.44 8.76
C ASN A 126 5.97 4.27 8.76
N GLY A 127 5.30 4.26 7.61
CA GLY A 127 3.83 4.21 7.54
C GLY A 127 3.20 5.58 7.32
N TRP A 128 4.00 6.56 6.92
CA TRP A 128 3.58 7.93 6.69
C TRP A 128 2.57 8.02 5.56
N THR A 129 1.57 8.87 5.75
CA THR A 129 0.63 9.26 4.71
C THR A 129 1.02 10.61 4.10
N PRO A 130 0.66 10.88 2.83
CA PRO A 130 0.88 12.18 2.20
C PRO A 130 0.42 13.37 3.07
N LEU A 131 -0.71 13.20 3.76
CA LEU A 131 -1.27 14.22 4.63
C LEU A 131 -0.41 14.47 5.89
N MET A 132 0.21 13.44 6.46
CA MET A 132 1.15 13.60 7.60
C MET A 132 2.37 14.43 7.21
N VAL A 133 2.97 14.14 6.05
CA VAL A 133 4.13 14.89 5.56
C VAL A 133 3.76 16.35 5.28
N LEU A 134 2.62 16.60 4.64
CA LEU A 134 2.12 17.96 4.45
C LEU A 134 1.85 18.70 5.77
N SER A 135 1.49 17.99 6.82
CA SER A 135 1.21 18.56 8.15
C SER A 135 2.49 18.98 8.88
N GLY A 136 3.60 18.27 8.65
CA GLY A 136 4.91 18.61 9.22
C GLY A 136 5.68 19.69 8.45
N ILE A 137 5.37 19.87 7.16
CA ILE A 137 6.02 20.89 6.31
C ILE A 137 5.36 22.25 6.52
N THR A 138 6.17 23.31 6.65
CA THR A 138 5.68 24.69 6.81
C THR A 138 6.12 25.58 5.65
N CYS A 139 5.69 25.22 4.44
CA CYS A 139 5.99 25.98 3.22
C CYS A 139 4.77 26.78 2.72
N ARG A 140 5.00 27.73 1.79
CA ARG A 140 3.89 28.46 1.16
C ARG A 140 3.02 27.49 0.35
N GLY A 141 1.71 27.49 0.62
CA GLY A 141 0.74 26.66 -0.11
C GLY A 141 0.44 25.30 0.52
N THR A 142 1.05 24.93 1.65
CA THR A 142 0.72 23.70 2.37
C THR A 142 -0.75 23.61 2.75
N VAL A 143 -1.38 24.71 3.16
CA VAL A 143 -2.81 24.75 3.49
C VAL A 143 -3.67 24.37 2.28
N SER A 144 -3.36 24.91 1.10
CA SER A 144 -4.08 24.56 -0.13
C SER A 144 -3.82 23.11 -0.55
N ALA A 145 -2.60 22.61 -0.34
CA ALA A 145 -2.26 21.21 -0.55
C ALA A 145 -3.06 20.28 0.37
N ILE A 146 -3.11 20.58 1.67
CA ILE A 146 -3.87 19.82 2.67
C ILE A 146 -5.36 19.80 2.30
N GLN A 147 -5.95 20.95 1.96
CA GLN A 147 -7.35 21.02 1.52
C GLN A 147 -7.61 20.16 0.29
N LYS A 148 -6.76 20.24 -0.74
CA LYS A 148 -6.88 19.40 -1.94
C LYS A 148 -6.79 17.91 -1.61
N VAL A 149 -5.85 17.50 -0.76
CA VAL A 149 -5.71 16.09 -0.37
C VAL A 149 -6.93 15.60 0.41
N ILE A 150 -7.51 16.45 1.27
CA ILE A 150 -8.76 16.16 1.98
C ILE A 150 -9.93 16.04 0.98
N ASP A 151 -10.07 16.97 0.03
CA ASP A 151 -11.11 16.95 -1.00
C ASP A 151 -11.06 15.68 -1.87
N ILE A 152 -9.85 15.17 -2.12
CA ILE A 152 -9.58 13.94 -2.87
C ILE A 152 -9.98 12.68 -2.08
N GLY A 153 -10.12 12.77 -0.75
CA GLY A 153 -10.48 11.66 0.14
C GLY A 153 -9.32 11.17 1.03
N GLY A 154 -8.32 12.01 1.28
CA GLY A 154 -7.26 11.73 2.25
C GLY A 154 -7.83 11.64 3.66
N ASN A 155 -7.54 10.54 4.37
CA ASN A 155 -8.05 10.32 5.72
C ASN A 155 -7.01 10.76 6.78
N PRO A 156 -7.26 11.83 7.57
CA PRO A 156 -6.35 12.29 8.61
C PRO A 156 -6.30 11.41 9.85
N SER A 157 -7.28 10.53 10.05
CA SER A 157 -7.34 9.61 11.19
C SER A 157 -6.37 8.44 11.05
N ILE A 158 -5.75 8.25 9.89
CA ILE A 158 -4.73 7.21 9.71
C ILE A 158 -3.57 7.52 10.66
N THR A 159 -3.08 6.50 11.35
CA THR A 159 -1.95 6.60 12.27
C THR A 159 -0.69 5.98 11.68
N ASP A 160 0.45 6.57 12.02
CA ASP A 160 1.77 6.05 11.66
C ASP A 160 2.14 4.80 12.48
N LYS A 161 3.31 4.19 12.22
CA LYS A 161 3.82 3.10 13.06
C LYS A 161 3.93 3.49 14.52
N GLU A 162 4.23 4.74 14.84
CA GLU A 162 4.29 5.17 16.23
C GLU A 162 2.91 5.38 16.85
N GLY A 163 1.85 5.55 16.06
CA GLY A 163 0.53 5.91 16.57
C GLY A 163 0.17 7.38 16.28
N TRP A 164 1.07 8.13 15.63
CA TRP A 164 0.86 9.54 15.31
C TRP A 164 -0.16 9.69 14.18
N ASN A 165 -1.22 10.46 14.42
CA ASN A 165 -2.11 10.95 13.37
C ASN A 165 -1.54 12.24 12.73
N SER A 166 -2.18 12.77 11.68
CA SER A 166 -1.73 14.01 11.04
C SER A 166 -1.68 15.22 11.98
N LEU A 167 -2.54 15.26 13.00
CA LEU A 167 -2.57 16.35 13.99
C LEU A 167 -1.38 16.30 14.96
N HIS A 168 -0.90 15.11 15.33
CA HIS A 168 0.35 14.95 16.09
C HIS A 168 1.53 15.54 15.31
N TRP A 169 1.61 15.27 14.00
CA TRP A 169 2.64 15.86 13.13
C TRP A 169 2.54 17.40 13.11
N ALA A 170 1.34 17.95 12.91
CA ALA A 170 1.15 19.41 12.94
C ALA A 170 1.53 20.03 14.29
N ALA A 171 1.21 19.34 15.40
CA ALA A 171 1.52 19.76 16.77
C ALA A 171 3.02 19.72 17.08
N PHE A 172 3.71 18.68 16.62
CA PHE A 172 5.16 18.52 16.79
C PHE A 172 5.94 19.60 16.02
N HIS A 173 5.56 19.84 14.76
CA HIS A 173 6.25 20.82 13.91
C HIS A 173 5.77 22.27 14.10
N GLY A 174 4.72 22.50 14.90
CA GLY A 174 4.21 23.84 15.18
C GLY A 174 3.42 24.47 14.02
N SER A 175 2.89 23.66 13.10
CA SER A 175 2.16 24.14 11.93
C SER A 175 0.70 24.49 12.27
N LEU A 176 0.50 25.71 12.78
CA LEU A 176 -0.83 26.24 13.13
C LEU A 176 -1.83 26.23 11.95
N PRO A 177 -1.46 26.62 10.71
CA PRO A 177 -2.39 26.57 9.59
C PRO A 177 -2.84 25.14 9.23
N ALA A 178 -1.94 24.16 9.34
CA ALA A 178 -2.28 22.76 9.12
C ALA A 178 -3.20 22.23 10.22
N ALA A 179 -2.90 22.54 11.49
CA ALA A 179 -3.74 22.14 12.62
C ALA A 179 -5.18 22.67 12.50
N LYS A 180 -5.34 23.92 12.03
CA LYS A 180 -6.66 24.52 11.75
C LYS A 180 -7.43 23.75 10.69
N ALA A 181 -6.81 23.52 9.53
CA ALA A 181 -7.46 22.81 8.42
C ALA A 181 -7.85 21.36 8.80
N LEU A 182 -7.02 20.69 9.60
CA LEU A 182 -7.31 19.34 10.09
C LEU A 182 -8.46 19.31 11.10
N CYS A 183 -8.48 20.24 12.06
CA CYS A 183 -9.54 20.32 13.09
C CYS A 183 -10.89 20.71 12.50
N GLU A 184 -10.92 21.54 11.45
CA GLU A 184 -12.15 21.89 10.72
C GLU A 184 -12.76 20.67 10.01
N TYR A 185 -11.92 19.76 9.51
CA TYR A 185 -12.38 18.56 8.84
C TYR A 185 -12.84 17.47 9.82
N ASP A 186 -12.02 17.18 10.84
CA ASP A 186 -12.32 16.13 11.79
C ASP A 186 -11.84 16.49 13.20
N SER A 187 -12.81 16.69 14.10
CA SER A 187 -12.57 16.99 15.51
C SER A 187 -12.19 15.75 16.33
N SER A 188 -12.41 14.53 15.81
CA SER A 188 -12.03 13.30 16.50
C SER A 188 -10.51 13.09 16.59
N LEU A 189 -9.75 13.82 15.76
CA LEU A 189 -8.28 13.78 15.75
C LEU A 189 -7.64 14.26 17.06
N LEU A 190 -8.38 15.04 17.86
CA LEU A 190 -7.94 15.59 19.14
C LEU A 190 -7.86 14.52 20.24
N ASP A 191 -8.73 13.51 20.16
CA ASP A 191 -8.83 12.44 21.17
C ASP A 191 -7.86 11.28 20.89
N ALA A 192 -7.23 11.27 19.72
CA ALA A 192 -6.26 10.26 19.35
C ALA A 192 -5.07 10.30 20.32
N LYS A 193 -4.71 9.13 20.84
CA LYS A 193 -3.54 8.97 21.68
C LYS A 193 -2.48 8.16 20.97
N ASP A 194 -1.25 8.62 21.12
CA ASP A 194 -0.08 7.90 20.66
C ASP A 194 0.19 6.63 21.51
N LYS A 195 1.15 5.79 21.10
CA LYS A 195 1.63 4.65 21.91
C LYS A 195 2.10 5.04 23.31
N ASP A 196 2.69 6.22 23.45
CA ASP A 196 3.09 6.78 24.74
C ASP A 196 1.90 7.33 25.56
N GLY A 197 0.67 7.22 25.03
CA GLY A 197 -0.54 7.75 25.64
C GLY A 197 -0.68 9.27 25.54
N LYS A 198 0.22 9.94 24.80
CA LYS A 198 0.23 11.38 24.61
C LYS A 198 -0.83 11.82 23.61
N SER A 199 -1.50 12.91 23.92
CA SER A 199 -2.42 13.61 23.00
C SER A 199 -1.66 14.63 22.14
N PRO A 200 -2.24 15.07 21.00
CA PRO A 200 -1.65 16.12 20.17
C PRO A 200 -1.40 17.42 20.94
N LEU A 201 -2.28 17.74 21.90
CA LEU A 201 -2.12 18.92 22.76
C LEU A 201 -0.91 18.79 23.69
N GLU A 202 -0.71 17.64 24.32
CA GLU A 202 0.45 17.39 25.18
C GLU A 202 1.75 17.44 24.39
N MET A 203 1.74 16.94 23.15
CA MET A 203 2.87 17.02 22.23
C MET A 203 3.21 18.47 21.86
N ALA A 204 2.20 19.28 21.50
CA ALA A 204 2.41 20.72 21.23
C ALA A 204 3.01 21.46 22.44
N ARG A 205 2.61 21.09 23.67
CA ARG A 205 3.17 21.66 24.90
C ARG A 205 4.60 21.21 25.16
N GLN A 206 4.93 19.96 24.84
CA GLN A 206 6.28 19.43 25.03
C GLN A 206 7.28 20.12 24.10
N GLU A 207 6.89 20.44 22.87
CA GLU A 207 7.72 21.11 21.87
C GLU A 207 7.69 22.66 21.97
N ASP A 208 7.09 23.23 23.03
CA ASP A 208 6.91 24.68 23.26
C ASP A 208 6.17 25.43 22.13
N ASN A 209 5.32 24.74 21.36
CA ASN A 209 4.50 25.30 20.28
C ASN A 209 3.25 26.00 20.85
N LYS A 210 3.45 27.15 21.49
CA LYS A 210 2.40 27.91 22.23
C LYS A 210 1.18 28.27 21.39
N ASP A 211 1.38 28.64 20.13
CA ASP A 211 0.28 29.07 19.26
C ASP A 211 -0.63 27.90 18.89
N VAL A 212 -0.05 26.74 18.58
CA VAL A 212 -0.80 25.51 18.31
C VAL A 212 -1.48 25.01 19.58
N ALA A 213 -0.78 25.00 20.71
CA ALA A 213 -1.35 24.58 21.99
C ALA A 213 -2.58 25.41 22.38
N LYS A 214 -2.52 26.74 22.26
CA LYS A 214 -3.68 27.62 22.52
C LYS A 214 -4.85 27.31 21.61
N TYR A 215 -4.59 27.12 20.32
CA TYR A 215 -5.66 26.79 19.37
C TYR A 215 -6.30 25.43 19.70
N LEU A 216 -5.50 24.41 20.01
CA LEU A 216 -6.02 23.09 20.40
C LEU A 216 -6.79 23.14 21.73
N GLU A 217 -6.38 23.97 22.70
CA GLU A 217 -7.14 24.20 23.94
C GLU A 217 -8.52 24.83 23.66
N GLU A 218 -8.59 25.81 22.74
CA GLU A 218 -9.86 26.42 22.34
C GLU A 218 -10.78 25.39 21.65
N VAL A 219 -10.24 24.59 20.73
CA VAL A 219 -11.03 23.57 20.01
C VAL A 219 -11.49 22.46 20.96
N THR A 220 -10.64 21.97 21.86
CA THR A 220 -11.04 20.94 22.85
C THR A 220 -12.11 21.45 23.82
N ALA A 221 -12.01 22.70 24.27
CA ALA A 221 -13.04 23.32 25.10
C ALA A 221 -14.39 23.37 24.37
N THR A 222 -14.41 23.77 23.09
CA THR A 222 -15.66 23.79 22.29
C THR A 222 -16.21 22.40 22.01
N ALA A 223 -15.37 21.40 21.78
CA ALA A 223 -15.78 20.01 21.59
C ALA A 223 -16.46 19.45 22.86
N SER A 224 -15.91 19.73 24.04
CA SER A 224 -16.52 19.31 25.32
C SER A 224 -17.89 19.95 25.58
N ALA A 225 -18.10 21.19 25.13
CA ALA A 225 -19.38 21.89 25.25
C ALA A 225 -20.44 21.34 24.28
N ALA A 226 -20.03 20.86 23.11
CA ALA A 226 -20.93 20.23 22.12
C ALA A 226 -21.43 18.84 22.56
N ASP A 227 -20.67 18.12 23.39
CA ASP A 227 -21.09 16.81 23.91
C ASP A 227 -22.18 16.92 24.99
N LEU A 228 -22.22 18.05 25.71
CA LEU A 228 -23.26 18.38 26.68
C LEU A 228 -24.61 18.79 26.06
N SER A 229 -24.66 19.11 24.75
CA SER A 229 -25.91 19.43 24.07
C SER A 229 -26.60 18.20 23.46
N LYS A 230 -25.84 17.17 23.05
CA LYS A 230 -26.40 15.89 22.54
C LYS A 230 -27.04 15.01 23.62
N THR A 231 -26.62 15.14 24.88
CA THR A 231 -27.15 14.35 25.99
C THR A 231 -28.50 14.86 26.54
N LYS A 232 -28.97 16.04 26.13
CA LYS A 232 -30.23 16.63 26.63
C LYS A 232 -31.49 16.34 25.79
N GLU A 233 -31.37 15.76 24.60
CA GLU A 233 -32.53 15.47 23.72
C GLU A 233 -33.06 14.01 23.84
N GLY A 234 -32.48 13.17 24.71
CA GLY A 234 -32.77 11.73 24.76
C GLY A 234 -33.66 11.20 25.89
N ASP A 235 -34.07 11.99 26.90
CA ASP A 235 -34.69 11.44 28.13
C ASP A 235 -36.10 11.96 28.47
N GLU A 236 -36.87 12.43 27.49
CA GLU A 236 -38.32 12.67 27.65
C GLU A 236 -39.15 11.64 26.89
N GLY A 237 -39.10 10.37 27.32
CA GLY A 237 -39.99 9.37 26.75
C GLY A 237 -39.86 7.99 27.37
N VAL A 238 -40.60 7.75 28.46
CA VAL A 238 -41.45 6.58 28.74
C VAL A 238 -41.70 6.54 30.26
N ARG A 239 -42.76 7.22 30.71
CA ARG A 239 -43.34 6.96 32.03
C ARG A 239 -44.12 5.64 31.94
N LYS A 240 -43.60 4.60 32.61
CA LYS A 240 -44.27 3.30 32.77
C LYS A 240 -45.67 3.51 33.38
N ARG A 241 -46.69 2.97 32.72
CA ARG A 241 -48.04 2.82 33.29
C ARG A 241 -47.97 1.83 34.46
N LYS A 242 -48.59 2.18 35.58
CA LYS A 242 -49.11 1.22 36.57
C LYS A 242 -50.54 0.89 36.20
#